data_AF-A0A6P8HHD7-F1
#
_entry.id   AF-A0A6P8HHD7-F1
#
_cell.length_a   1.000
_cell.length_b   1.000
_cell.length_c   1.000
_cell.angle_alpha   90.00
_cell.angle_beta   90.00
_cell.angle_gamma   90.00
#
_symmetry.space_group_name_H-M   'P 1'
#
loop_
_entity.id
_entity.type
_entity.pdbx_description
1 polymer ?
#
loop_
_entity_poly.entity_id
_entity_poly.type
_entity_poly.pdbx_seq_one_letter_code
_entity_poly.pdbx_strand_id
1 'polypeptide(L)'
;MGFNSDQFVNSCDENLHCPICHGVFQDPVSCKDGHTFCSEFIELWLKTSKNCPLDNTLITDSLVRNLTVYNIVNNLYVYCFAQDEENKENGEPKAKRKKLETHEGVTKDVCNWNGKLQELKKHQEVCAFYQVRCPHANCIAMVQRRHVDDHTQTCIHRTVTCKDCQAQVIQHDLQLH
;
A
#
# COMPACT_ATOMS: atom_id res chain seq x y z
N MET A 1 4.03 9.78 2.20
CA MET A 1 5.10 9.46 1.23
C MET A 1 4.57 9.58 -0.20
N GLY A 2 5.44 9.69 -1.22
CA GLY A 2 5.00 9.49 -2.62
C GLY A 2 4.78 8.00 -2.91
N PHE A 3 4.16 7.65 -4.04
CA PHE A 3 4.03 6.25 -4.44
C PHE A 3 5.38 5.67 -4.86
N ASN A 4 5.65 4.40 -4.50
CA ASN A 4 6.83 3.69 -4.95
C ASN A 4 6.68 3.30 -6.43
N SER A 5 7.68 3.63 -7.25
CA SER A 5 7.72 3.31 -8.68
C SER A 5 7.61 1.80 -8.96
N ASP A 6 8.08 0.93 -8.05
CA ASP A 6 8.00 -0.53 -8.18
C ASP A 6 6.56 -1.08 -8.11
N GLN A 7 5.62 -0.27 -7.62
CA GLN A 7 4.21 -0.63 -7.60
C GLN A 7 3.57 -0.58 -9.00
N PHE A 8 4.14 0.20 -9.92
CA PHE A 8 3.60 0.44 -11.25
C PHE A 8 4.01 -0.66 -12.24
N VAL A 9 3.08 -1.06 -13.10
CA VAL A 9 3.28 -2.12 -14.09
C VAL A 9 4.33 -1.74 -15.12
N ASN A 10 4.28 -0.48 -15.55
CA ASN A 10 5.20 0.12 -16.50
C ASN A 10 6.03 1.18 -15.78
N SER A 11 7.24 1.45 -16.30
CA SER A 11 8.04 2.58 -15.83
C SER A 11 7.23 3.87 -15.96
N CYS A 12 7.22 4.67 -14.90
CA CYS A 12 6.60 5.99 -14.90
C CYS A 12 7.50 7.01 -15.59
N ASP A 13 6.89 8.00 -16.23
CA ASP A 13 7.61 9.16 -16.76
C ASP A 13 8.32 9.90 -15.62
N GLU A 14 9.57 10.32 -15.84
CA GLU A 14 10.38 11.03 -14.84
C GLU A 14 9.69 12.31 -14.36
N ASN A 15 8.92 12.99 -15.22
CA ASN A 15 8.15 14.19 -14.89
C ASN A 15 6.99 13.94 -13.91
N LEU A 16 6.67 12.68 -13.61
CA LEU A 16 5.65 12.32 -12.60
C LEU A 16 6.25 12.07 -11.21
N HIS A 17 7.54 12.35 -11.01
CA HIS A 17 8.21 12.17 -9.73
C HIS A 17 8.31 13.48 -8.96
N CYS A 18 8.06 13.38 -7.65
CA CYS A 18 8.15 14.51 -6.75
C CYS A 18 9.63 14.86 -6.48
N PRO A 19 10.03 16.14 -6.61
CA PRO A 19 11.41 16.56 -6.35
C PRO A 19 11.86 16.41 -4.90
N ILE A 20 10.93 16.38 -3.94
CA ILE A 20 11.24 16.31 -2.51
C ILE A 20 11.35 14.87 -2.02
N CYS A 21 10.41 14.00 -2.42
CA CYS A 21 10.36 12.61 -1.93
C CYS A 21 10.86 11.58 -2.94
N HIS A 22 11.15 12.00 -4.17
CA HIS A 22 11.63 11.17 -5.29
C HIS A 22 10.71 10.02 -5.72
N GLY A 23 9.53 9.87 -5.10
CA GLY A 23 8.49 8.94 -5.53
C GLY A 23 7.53 9.55 -6.55
N VAL A 24 6.70 8.70 -7.16
CA VAL A 24 5.61 9.14 -8.05
C VAL A 24 4.61 9.99 -7.25
N PHE A 25 4.10 11.07 -7.83
CA PHE A 25 3.25 12.03 -7.12
C PHE A 25 2.06 11.38 -6.41
N GLN A 26 1.95 11.62 -5.10
CA GLN A 26 0.78 11.35 -4.29
C GLN A 26 0.18 12.68 -3.84
N ASP A 27 -1.11 12.88 -4.15
CA ASP A 27 -1.85 14.12 -3.90
C ASP A 27 -1.08 15.39 -4.31
N PRO A 28 -0.72 15.53 -5.61
CA PRO A 28 0.13 16.59 -6.08
C PRO A 28 -0.51 17.97 -5.93
N VAL A 29 0.30 18.92 -5.48
CA VAL A 29 -0.02 20.35 -5.39
C VAL A 29 1.07 21.16 -6.07
N SER A 30 0.69 22.29 -6.64
CA SER A 30 1.59 23.20 -7.33
C SER A 30 1.62 24.56 -6.65
N CYS A 31 2.79 25.18 -6.62
CA CYS A 31 2.91 26.62 -6.39
C CYS A 31 2.62 27.40 -7.68
N LYS A 32 2.49 28.71 -7.55
CA LYS A 32 2.03 29.62 -8.63
C LYS A 32 3.03 29.75 -9.79
N ASP A 33 4.30 29.50 -9.51
CA ASP A 33 5.40 29.36 -10.47
C ASP A 33 5.30 28.07 -11.32
N GLY A 34 4.42 27.13 -10.96
CA GLY A 34 4.15 25.90 -11.70
C GLY A 34 4.88 24.65 -11.20
N HIS A 35 5.77 24.78 -10.21
CA HIS A 35 6.45 23.62 -9.60
C HIS A 35 5.48 22.75 -8.82
N THR A 36 5.58 21.43 -8.97
CA THR A 36 4.63 20.46 -8.40
C THR A 36 5.32 19.52 -7.40
N PHE A 37 4.65 19.25 -6.28
CA PHE A 37 5.14 18.47 -5.17
C PHE A 37 4.03 17.59 -4.59
N CYS A 38 4.37 16.52 -3.88
CA CYS A 38 3.41 15.83 -3.01
C CYS A 38 3.02 16.76 -1.85
N SER A 39 1.72 16.91 -1.58
CA SER A 39 1.16 17.82 -0.55
C SER A 39 1.88 17.72 0.80
N GLU A 40 1.96 16.52 1.36
CA GLU A 40 2.59 16.24 2.66
C GLU A 40 4.03 16.77 2.76
N PHE A 41 4.81 16.64 1.68
CA PHE A 41 6.23 16.98 1.68
C PHE A 41 6.48 18.47 1.52
N ILE A 42 5.74 19.13 0.62
CA ILE A 42 5.87 20.58 0.48
C ILE A 42 5.30 21.29 1.72
N GLU A 43 4.24 20.77 2.33
CA GLU A 43 3.72 21.29 3.61
C GLU A 43 4.74 21.15 4.74
N LEU A 44 5.46 20.03 4.82
CA LEU A 44 6.53 19.85 5.80
C LEU A 44 7.68 20.84 5.56
N TRP A 45 8.11 21.01 4.31
CA TRP A 45 9.13 22.00 3.94
C TRP A 45 8.71 23.43 4.31
N LEU A 46 7.44 23.76 4.08
CA LEU A 46 6.91 25.10 4.33
C LEU A 46 6.79 25.47 5.82
N LYS A 47 7.03 24.51 6.73
CA LYS A 47 7.17 24.77 8.17
C LYS A 47 8.52 25.39 8.52
N THR A 48 9.56 25.16 7.72
CA THR A 48 10.93 25.64 7.99
C THR A 48 11.40 26.68 6.99
N SER A 49 10.89 26.67 5.76
CA SER A 49 11.20 27.63 4.69
C SER A 49 9.92 28.19 4.09
N LYS A 50 9.97 29.37 3.47
CA LYS A 50 8.85 29.92 2.67
C LYS A 50 9.16 29.91 1.17
N ASN A 51 10.32 29.39 0.78
CA ASN A 51 10.77 29.38 -0.59
C ASN A 51 10.50 28.02 -1.23
N CYS A 52 10.25 28.00 -2.53
CA CYS A 52 10.13 26.79 -3.32
C CYS A 52 11.45 26.00 -3.27
N PRO A 53 11.41 24.67 -3.02
CA PRO A 53 12.61 23.84 -2.96
C PRO A 53 13.42 23.76 -4.26
N LEU A 54 12.79 24.05 -5.41
CA LEU A 54 13.41 23.87 -6.72
C LEU A 54 14.17 25.12 -7.21
N ASP A 55 13.59 26.29 -7.03
CA ASP A 55 14.11 27.54 -7.60
C ASP A 55 14.30 28.65 -6.56
N ASN A 56 14.02 28.35 -5.29
CA ASN A 56 14.12 29.27 -4.15
C ASN A 56 13.22 30.52 -4.28
N THR A 57 12.18 30.50 -5.12
CA THR A 57 11.20 31.59 -5.21
C THR A 57 10.27 31.60 -4.01
N LEU A 58 9.86 32.78 -3.54
CA LEU A 58 8.97 32.88 -2.38
C LEU A 58 7.57 32.35 -2.71
N ILE A 59 7.09 31.37 -1.95
CA ILE A 59 5.72 30.87 -2.04
C ILE A 59 4.84 31.79 -1.17
N THR A 60 4.25 32.81 -1.80
CA THR A 60 3.37 33.79 -1.14
C THR A 60 1.91 33.35 -1.09
N ASP A 61 1.50 32.53 -2.06
CA ASP A 61 0.13 32.09 -2.26
C ASP A 61 -0.07 30.67 -1.72
N SER A 62 -1.32 30.32 -1.44
CA SER A 62 -1.68 28.94 -1.09
C SER A 62 -1.38 27.98 -2.24
N LEU A 63 -0.93 26.78 -1.90
CA LEU A 63 -0.72 25.71 -2.85
C LEU A 63 -2.04 25.28 -3.51
N VAL A 64 -2.00 24.99 -4.81
CA VAL A 64 -3.17 24.60 -5.60
C VAL A 64 -3.06 23.12 -5.96
N ARG A 65 -4.13 22.34 -5.82
CA ARG A 65 -4.14 20.93 -6.24
C ARG A 65 -3.93 20.80 -7.75
N ASN A 66 -3.00 19.96 -8.16
CA ASN A 66 -2.75 19.68 -9.57
C ASN A 66 -3.57 18.46 -10.03
N LEU A 67 -4.83 18.72 -10.39
CA LEU A 67 -5.77 17.66 -10.78
C LEU A 67 -5.34 16.90 -12.03
N THR A 68 -4.63 17.56 -12.96
CA THR A 68 -4.13 16.91 -14.18
C THR A 68 -3.10 15.84 -13.84
N VAL A 69 -2.08 16.19 -13.04
CA VAL A 69 -1.06 15.23 -12.60
C VAL A 69 -1.70 14.14 -11.74
N TYR A 70 -2.61 14.50 -10.84
CA TYR A 70 -3.37 13.53 -10.04
C TYR A 70 -4.10 12.50 -10.93
N ASN A 71 -4.81 12.96 -11.96
CA ASN A 71 -5.57 12.08 -12.86
C ASN A 71 -4.67 11.22 -13.76
N ILE A 72 -3.51 11.75 -14.19
CA ILE A 72 -2.53 10.97 -14.95
C ILE A 72 -2.00 9.83 -14.08
N VAL A 73 -1.52 10.13 -12.87
CA VAL A 73 -1.00 9.11 -11.93
C VAL A 73 -2.08 8.07 -11.59
N ASN A 74 -3.32 8.50 -11.34
CA ASN A 74 -4.44 7.59 -11.03
C ASN A 74 -4.88 6.69 -12.19
N ASN A 75 -4.49 7.00 -13.43
CA ASN A 75 -4.72 6.15 -14.60
C ASN A 75 -3.56 5.20 -14.92
N LEU A 76 -2.43 5.31 -14.22
CA LEU A 76 -1.33 4.37 -14.37
C LEU A 76 -1.73 3.00 -13.81
N TYR A 77 -1.21 1.95 -14.46
CA TYR A 77 -1.45 0.58 -14.04
C TYR A 77 -0.52 0.20 -12.90
N VAL A 78 -1.05 -0.46 -11.89
CA VAL A 78 -0.32 -0.94 -10.69
C VAL A 78 -0.60 -2.40 -10.41
N TYR A 79 0.31 -3.07 -9.70
CA TYR A 79 0.05 -4.36 -9.09
C TYR A 79 -0.69 -4.20 -7.75
N CYS A 80 -1.43 -5.24 -7.35
CA CYS A 80 -2.12 -5.25 -6.05
C CYS A 80 -1.15 -5.12 -4.86
N PHE A 81 0.00 -5.77 -4.96
CA PHE A 81 1.09 -5.70 -4.00
C PHE A 81 2.37 -5.43 -4.77
N ALA A 82 3.21 -4.52 -4.26
CA ALA A 82 4.61 -4.49 -4.67
C ALA A 82 5.20 -5.86 -4.33
N GLN A 83 5.92 -6.47 -5.26
CA GLN A 83 6.57 -7.75 -4.97
C GLN A 83 7.66 -7.48 -3.93
N ASP A 84 7.57 -8.15 -2.77
CA ASP A 84 8.66 -8.14 -1.82
C ASP A 84 9.92 -8.64 -2.55
N GLU A 85 10.97 -7.82 -2.49
CA GLU A 85 12.32 -8.21 -2.89
C GLU A 85 12.83 -9.30 -1.94
N GLU A 86 12.34 -10.54 -2.08
CA GLU A 86 12.92 -11.68 -1.39
C GLU A 86 14.31 -11.97 -1.99
N ASN A 87 15.35 -11.59 -1.22
CA ASN A 87 16.77 -11.93 -1.31
C ASN A 87 17.60 -11.34 -2.48
N LYS A 88 18.10 -10.13 -2.28
CA LYS A 88 19.39 -9.68 -2.83
C LYS A 88 20.53 -10.11 -1.90
N GLU A 89 21.00 -11.34 -2.01
CA GLU A 89 22.44 -11.59 -1.80
C GLU A 89 23.15 -11.39 -3.13
N ASN A 90 23.98 -10.35 -3.18
CA ASN A 90 24.87 -9.92 -4.27
C ASN A 90 24.19 -9.13 -5.40
N GLY A 91 24.52 -7.83 -5.41
CA GLY A 91 23.85 -6.79 -6.18
C GLY A 91 23.91 -6.91 -7.70
N GLU A 92 22.77 -6.59 -8.33
CA GLU A 92 22.61 -5.75 -9.52
C GLU A 92 21.09 -5.58 -9.78
N PRO A 93 20.57 -4.36 -9.97
CA PRO A 93 19.15 -4.15 -10.26
C PRO A 93 18.86 -4.49 -11.73
N LYS A 94 18.13 -5.59 -11.97
CA LYS A 94 17.56 -5.91 -13.29
C LYS A 94 16.07 -6.16 -13.17
N ALA A 95 15.29 -5.07 -13.25
CA ALA A 95 13.85 -5.12 -13.48
C ALA A 95 13.56 -5.68 -14.88
N LYS A 96 13.48 -7.01 -15.00
CA LYS A 96 12.85 -7.68 -16.13
C LYS A 96 12.09 -8.89 -15.61
N ARG A 97 10.75 -8.82 -15.72
CA ARG A 97 9.86 -9.96 -15.53
C ARG A 97 10.28 -11.10 -16.45
N LYS A 98 10.99 -12.10 -15.93
CA LYS A 98 11.15 -13.39 -16.59
C LYS A 98 9.86 -14.16 -16.34
N LYS A 99 9.13 -14.46 -17.41
CA LYS A 99 7.99 -15.40 -17.41
C LYS A 99 8.43 -16.66 -16.66
N LEU A 100 7.80 -16.96 -15.52
CA LEU A 100 8.13 -18.16 -14.75
C LEU A 100 7.47 -19.35 -15.45
N GLU A 101 8.18 -19.93 -16.41
CA GLU A 101 8.00 -21.32 -16.82
C GLU A 101 9.02 -22.13 -16.01
N THR A 102 8.56 -22.81 -14.96
CA THR A 102 9.35 -23.87 -14.31
C THR A 102 8.48 -25.10 -14.16
N HIS A 103 8.93 -26.17 -14.80
CA HIS A 103 8.52 -27.53 -14.49
C HIS A 103 8.90 -27.80 -13.02
N GLU A 104 7.98 -28.39 -12.24
CA GLU A 104 8.11 -28.77 -10.81
C GLU A 104 7.69 -27.70 -9.76
N GLY A 105 6.39 -27.42 -9.67
CA GLY A 105 5.60 -28.00 -8.58
C GLY A 105 5.31 -27.25 -7.28
N VAL A 106 5.70 -25.99 -7.06
CA VAL A 106 5.14 -25.16 -5.96
C VAL A 106 4.89 -23.73 -6.46
N THR A 107 3.67 -23.45 -6.91
CA THR A 107 3.25 -22.08 -7.22
C THR A 107 3.00 -21.34 -5.90
N LYS A 108 3.90 -20.42 -5.53
CA LYS A 108 3.61 -19.45 -4.47
C LYS A 108 2.40 -18.63 -4.95
N ASP A 109 1.22 -18.90 -4.40
CA ASP A 109 0.01 -18.21 -4.83
C ASP A 109 0.14 -16.73 -4.49
N VAL A 110 0.19 -15.91 -5.53
CA VAL A 110 0.28 -14.44 -5.44
C VAL A 110 -0.90 -13.83 -6.18
N CYS A 111 -1.29 -12.61 -5.77
CA CYS A 111 -2.31 -11.87 -6.52
C CYS A 111 -1.74 -11.43 -7.87
N ASN A 112 -2.37 -11.88 -8.96
CA ASN A 112 -2.00 -11.51 -10.33
C ASN A 112 -2.76 -10.28 -10.84
N TRP A 113 -3.57 -9.65 -10.00
CA TRP A 113 -4.33 -8.46 -10.40
C TRP A 113 -3.38 -7.30 -10.69
N ASN A 114 -3.63 -6.67 -11.84
CA ASN A 114 -3.16 -5.34 -12.15
C ASN A 114 -4.30 -4.54 -12.79
N GLY A 115 -4.32 -3.25 -12.52
CA GLY A 115 -5.38 -2.34 -12.96
C GLY A 115 -4.98 -0.91 -12.65
N LYS A 116 -5.88 0.06 -12.88
CA LYS A 116 -5.56 1.47 -12.64
C LYS A 116 -5.37 1.71 -11.14
N LEU A 117 -4.47 2.61 -10.77
CA LEU A 117 -4.21 2.96 -9.36
C LEU A 117 -5.50 3.32 -8.60
N GLN A 118 -6.41 4.08 -9.21
CA GLN A 118 -7.70 4.44 -8.61
C GLN A 118 -8.63 3.23 -8.31
N GLU A 119 -8.42 2.09 -8.98
CA GLU A 119 -9.20 0.86 -8.82
C GLU A 119 -8.62 -0.04 -7.73
N LEU A 120 -7.37 0.19 -7.32
CA LEU A 120 -6.63 -0.64 -6.38
C LEU A 120 -7.38 -0.84 -5.06
N LYS A 121 -7.91 0.25 -4.48
CA LYS A 121 -8.63 0.18 -3.20
C LYS A 121 -9.86 -0.75 -3.29
N LYS A 122 -10.63 -0.63 -4.37
CA LYS A 122 -11.79 -1.51 -4.62
C LYS A 122 -11.37 -2.95 -4.81
N HIS A 123 -10.25 -3.19 -5.48
CA HIS A 123 -9.70 -4.54 -5.60
C HIS A 123 -9.29 -5.12 -4.22
N GLN A 124 -8.60 -4.35 -3.38
CA GLN A 124 -8.15 -4.78 -2.04
C GLN A 124 -9.30 -5.20 -1.11
N GLU A 125 -10.48 -4.62 -1.28
CA GLU A 125 -11.70 -5.00 -0.56
C GLU A 125 -12.15 -6.44 -0.85
N VAL A 126 -11.85 -6.97 -2.04
CA VAL A 126 -12.26 -8.32 -2.48
C VAL A 126 -11.09 -9.27 -2.75
N CYS A 127 -9.86 -8.78 -2.68
CA CYS A 127 -8.67 -9.56 -2.99
C CYS A 127 -8.44 -10.67 -1.97
N ALA A 128 -8.39 -11.92 -2.45
CA ALA A 128 -8.16 -13.12 -1.64
C ALA A 128 -6.80 -13.11 -0.91
N PHE A 129 -5.81 -12.42 -1.46
CA PHE A 129 -4.45 -12.33 -0.94
C PHE A 129 -4.22 -11.13 -0.02
N TYR A 130 -5.20 -10.21 0.06
CA TYR A 130 -5.08 -9.01 0.88
C TYR A 130 -5.05 -9.37 2.36
N GLN A 131 -4.13 -8.73 3.08
CA GLN A 131 -3.97 -8.92 4.51
C GLN A 131 -5.08 -8.16 5.23
N VAL A 132 -5.92 -8.89 5.95
CA VAL A 132 -7.00 -8.33 6.76
C VAL A 132 -6.80 -8.71 8.21
N ARG A 133 -7.22 -7.83 9.12
CA ARG A 133 -7.21 -8.12 10.54
C ARG A 133 -8.29 -9.16 10.86
N CYS A 134 -7.97 -10.09 11.74
CA CYS A 134 -8.96 -11.02 12.30
C CYS A 134 -10.17 -10.26 12.91
N PRO A 135 -11.42 -10.70 12.69
CA PRO A 135 -12.61 -10.02 13.18
C PRO A 135 -12.84 -10.13 14.70
N HIS A 136 -12.13 -11.03 15.41
CA HIS A 136 -12.29 -11.18 16.84
C HIS A 136 -11.68 -9.99 17.61
N ALA A 137 -12.47 -9.41 18.51
CA ALA A 137 -12.01 -8.38 19.44
C ALA A 137 -10.81 -8.93 20.22
N ASN A 138 -9.69 -8.21 20.18
CA ASN A 138 -8.38 -8.56 20.77
C ASN A 138 -7.44 -9.42 19.92
N CYS A 139 -7.88 -9.96 18.77
CA CYS A 139 -6.93 -10.53 17.83
C CYS A 139 -6.24 -9.41 17.02
N ILE A 140 -4.91 -9.44 16.96
CA ILE A 140 -4.08 -8.54 16.13
C ILE A 140 -3.50 -9.24 14.91
N ALA A 141 -3.84 -10.51 14.69
CA ALA A 141 -3.34 -11.27 13.56
C ALA A 141 -3.80 -10.63 12.24
N MET A 142 -2.83 -10.40 11.35
CA MET A 142 -3.06 -10.06 9.95
C MET A 142 -2.95 -11.36 9.14
N VAL A 143 -4.01 -11.71 8.44
CA VAL A 143 -4.08 -12.94 7.65
C VAL A 143 -4.59 -12.63 6.25
N GLN A 144 -4.17 -13.43 5.27
CA GLN A 144 -4.74 -13.33 3.92
C GLN A 144 -6.24 -13.60 3.98
N ARG A 145 -7.04 -12.81 3.27
CA ARG A 145 -8.50 -12.93 3.24
C ARG A 145 -8.99 -14.36 3.04
N ARG A 146 -8.36 -15.12 2.12
CA ARG A 146 -8.69 -16.53 1.85
C ARG A 146 -8.48 -17.49 3.03
N HIS A 147 -7.66 -17.12 4.01
CA HIS A 147 -7.36 -17.93 5.20
C HIS A 147 -8.03 -17.37 6.47
N VAL A 148 -8.86 -16.32 6.35
CA VAL A 148 -9.56 -15.74 7.52
C VAL A 148 -10.50 -16.77 8.14
N ASP A 149 -11.26 -17.50 7.33
CA ASP A 149 -12.22 -18.48 7.84
C ASP A 149 -11.49 -19.58 8.62
N ASP A 150 -10.41 -20.14 8.06
CA ASP A 150 -9.57 -21.13 8.75
C ASP A 150 -8.95 -20.59 10.05
N HIS A 151 -8.46 -19.34 10.01
CA HIS A 151 -7.92 -18.67 11.19
C HIS A 151 -8.99 -18.45 12.27
N THR A 152 -10.18 -17.95 11.91
CA THR A 152 -11.25 -17.66 12.88
C THR A 152 -11.72 -18.92 13.60
N GLN A 153 -11.72 -20.07 12.91
CA GLN A 153 -11.97 -21.36 13.52
C GLN A 153 -10.91 -21.77 14.54
N THR A 154 -9.67 -21.33 14.43
CA THR A 154 -8.57 -21.71 15.35
C THR A 154 -8.11 -20.58 16.26
N CYS A 155 -8.75 -19.40 16.16
CA CYS A 155 -8.36 -18.19 16.87
C CYS A 155 -8.57 -18.32 18.39
N ILE A 156 -7.55 -18.00 19.17
CA ILE A 156 -7.61 -17.99 20.65
C ILE A 156 -8.55 -16.92 21.21
N HIS A 157 -8.87 -15.90 20.41
CA HIS A 157 -9.81 -14.84 20.78
C HIS A 157 -11.24 -15.11 20.29
N ARG A 158 -11.51 -16.29 19.70
CA ARG A 158 -12.88 -16.69 19.33
C ARG A 158 -13.73 -16.89 20.58
N THR A 159 -15.02 -16.62 20.47
CA THR A 159 -16.00 -16.92 21.52
C THR A 159 -16.40 -18.39 21.45
N VAL A 160 -16.44 -19.06 22.60
CA VAL A 160 -16.85 -20.46 22.76
C VAL A 160 -17.87 -20.60 23.87
N THR A 161 -18.71 -21.63 23.77
CA THR A 161 -19.70 -21.97 24.80
C THR A 161 -19.06 -22.84 25.89
N CYS A 162 -19.10 -22.39 27.14
CA CYS A 162 -18.71 -23.20 28.30
C CYS A 162 -19.60 -24.44 28.43
N LYS A 163 -19.02 -25.62 28.64
CA LYS A 163 -19.78 -26.87 28.75
C LYS A 163 -20.54 -27.00 30.07
N ASP A 164 -20.06 -26.35 31.12
CA ASP A 164 -20.60 -26.50 32.48
C ASP A 164 -21.75 -25.52 32.76
N CYS A 165 -21.65 -24.29 32.27
CA CYS A 165 -22.63 -23.22 32.55
C CYS A 165 -23.30 -22.62 31.30
N GLN A 166 -22.92 -23.06 30.09
CA GLN A 166 -23.41 -22.55 28.79
C GLN A 166 -23.13 -21.07 28.49
N ALA A 167 -22.33 -20.39 29.31
CA ALA A 167 -21.92 -19.02 29.07
C ALA A 167 -21.00 -18.91 27.84
N GLN A 168 -21.10 -17.77 27.14
CA GLN A 168 -20.18 -17.40 26.06
C GLN A 168 -18.91 -16.79 26.66
N VAL A 169 -17.77 -17.43 26.44
CA VAL A 169 -16.47 -16.97 26.95
C VAL A 169 -15.42 -16.95 25.84
N ILE A 170 -14.38 -16.15 26.00
CA ILE A 170 -13.25 -16.14 25.06
C ILE A 170 -12.46 -17.45 25.25
N GLN A 171 -12.06 -18.10 24.16
CA GLN A 171 -11.32 -19.37 24.19
C GLN A 171 -10.05 -19.32 25.06
N HIS A 172 -9.32 -18.20 25.02
CA HIS A 172 -8.16 -17.94 25.89
C HIS A 172 -8.53 -17.92 27.39
N ASP A 173 -9.71 -17.40 27.74
CA ASP A 173 -10.14 -17.21 29.13
C ASP A 173 -10.88 -18.43 29.70
N LEU A 174 -11.20 -19.43 28.86
CA LEU A 174 -11.88 -20.65 29.26
C LEU A 174 -11.14 -21.46 30.35
N GLN A 175 -9.81 -21.32 30.45
CA GLN A 175 -9.03 -21.98 31.51
C GLN A 175 -9.24 -21.36 32.89
N LEU A 176 -9.69 -20.09 32.97
CA LEU A 176 -9.88 -19.33 34.20
C LEU A 176 -11.36 -19.08 34.52
N HIS A 177 -12.27 -19.53 33.63
CA HIS A 177 -13.72 -19.39 33.74
C HIS A 177 -14.33 -20.49 34.60
#